data_AF-A0A1S8C760-F1
#
_entry.id   AF-A0A1S8C760-F1
#
_cell.length_a   1.000
_cell.length_b   1.000
_cell.length_c   1.000
_cell.angle_alpha   90.00
_cell.angle_beta   90.00
_cell.angle_gamma   90.00
#
_symmetry.space_group_name_H-M   'P 1'
#
loop_
_entity.id
_entity.type
_entity.pdbx_description
1 polymer ?
#
loop_
_entity_poly.entity_id
_entity_poly.type
_entity_poly.pdbx_seq_one_letter_code
_entity_poly.pdbx_strand_id
1 'polypeptide(L)'
;NDELADACRRHPDRFSGLAAVAPQDPAAAAEELRRGVTQLGLHGGVINGHTQGRYLSDPEFWPIFEAAEDLDVPIYIHPTGLPSTMVQPFQEAGLDGAIYGFGVETGLHLLRIITAGVFDRFPRLRIVVGHAGEALPFWLFRLDHMHAATVRAERYESMKPTQRTISEYMRENVYITTSGMAWEPAIRFCQQVLGADRVMYAMDYPYEYEVEEVLTHDRLDVDAETKRMLFQTNAERVFGLNVAAQA
;
A
#
# COMPACT_ATOMS: atom_id res chain seq x y z
N ASN A 1 -13.50 3.60 13.40
CA ASN A 1 -14.30 3.57 12.15
C ASN A 1 -15.53 4.45 12.23
N ASP A 2 -16.40 4.34 13.23
CA ASP A 2 -17.60 5.18 13.33
C ASP A 2 -17.28 6.68 13.39
N GLU A 3 -16.32 7.09 14.23
CA GLU A 3 -15.88 8.49 14.33
C GLU A 3 -15.28 9.04 13.02
N LEU A 4 -14.53 8.20 12.30
CA LEU A 4 -13.99 8.55 10.97
C LEU A 4 -15.13 8.75 9.97
N ALA A 5 -16.09 7.83 9.94
CA ALA A 5 -17.26 7.94 9.07
C ALA A 5 -18.09 9.19 9.38
N ASP A 6 -18.25 9.55 10.67
CA ASP A 6 -18.88 10.81 11.08
C ASP A 6 -18.11 12.05 10.61
N ALA A 7 -16.78 12.02 10.65
CA ALA A 7 -15.96 13.11 10.11
C ALA A 7 -16.11 13.25 8.59
N CYS A 8 -16.10 12.14 7.85
CA CYS A 8 -16.36 12.12 6.41
C CYS A 8 -17.77 12.65 6.09
N ARG A 9 -18.80 12.22 6.82
CA ARG A 9 -20.19 12.70 6.65
C ARG A 9 -20.36 14.20 6.87
N ARG A 10 -19.58 14.79 7.78
CA ARG A 10 -19.60 16.25 8.01
C ARG A 10 -18.94 17.05 6.88
N HIS A 11 -18.05 16.44 6.11
CA HIS A 11 -17.29 17.09 5.03
C HIS A 11 -17.10 16.15 3.82
N PRO A 12 -18.19 15.71 3.17
CA PRO A 12 -18.13 14.63 2.17
C PRO A 12 -17.34 15.00 0.90
N ASP A 13 -17.26 16.29 0.56
CA ASP A 13 -16.48 16.79 -0.59
C ASP A 13 -14.98 16.92 -0.28
N ARG A 14 -14.56 16.67 0.97
CA ARG A 14 -13.19 16.93 1.46
C ARG A 14 -12.54 15.71 2.07
N PHE A 15 -13.31 14.84 2.72
CA PHE A 15 -12.81 13.70 3.46
C PHE A 15 -13.48 12.40 3.03
N SER A 16 -12.65 11.43 2.67
CA SER A 16 -12.98 10.00 2.58
C SER A 16 -12.14 9.23 3.61
N GLY A 17 -12.51 7.99 3.91
CA GLY A 17 -11.86 7.22 4.97
C GLY A 17 -11.62 5.76 4.60
N LEU A 18 -10.61 5.18 5.22
CA LEU A 18 -10.30 3.75 5.19
C LEU A 18 -10.62 3.12 6.55
N ALA A 19 -11.20 1.94 6.56
CA ALA A 19 -11.49 1.19 7.77
C ALA A 19 -10.17 0.70 8.41
N ALA A 20 -9.92 1.11 9.65
CA ALA A 20 -8.90 0.46 10.48
C ALA A 20 -9.47 -0.87 10.99
N VAL A 21 -8.69 -1.95 10.85
CA VAL A 21 -9.09 -3.29 11.33
C VAL A 21 -8.10 -3.80 12.37
N ALA A 22 -8.46 -4.87 13.08
CA ALA A 22 -7.65 -5.47 14.13
C ALA A 22 -7.26 -6.92 13.75
N PRO A 23 -6.15 -7.14 13.02
CA PRO A 23 -5.77 -8.46 12.52
C PRO A 23 -5.46 -9.51 13.60
N GLN A 24 -5.43 -9.13 14.89
CA GLN A 24 -5.35 -10.06 16.02
C GLN A 24 -6.47 -11.12 15.98
N ASP A 25 -7.63 -10.74 15.45
CA ASP A 25 -8.72 -11.65 15.08
C ASP A 25 -9.03 -11.44 13.58
N PRO A 26 -8.45 -12.25 12.67
CA PRO A 26 -8.61 -12.07 11.23
C PRO A 26 -10.06 -12.18 10.75
N ALA A 27 -10.88 -13.01 11.40
CA ALA A 27 -12.28 -13.18 11.03
C ALA A 27 -13.09 -11.93 11.43
N ALA A 28 -12.90 -11.43 12.66
CA ALA A 28 -13.54 -10.19 13.08
C ALA A 28 -13.05 -8.96 12.29
N ALA A 29 -11.77 -8.93 11.91
CA ALA A 29 -11.19 -7.90 11.06
C ALA A 29 -11.85 -7.87 9.67
N ALA A 30 -12.09 -9.04 9.08
CA ALA A 30 -12.81 -9.17 7.81
C ALA A 30 -14.26 -8.67 7.91
N GLU A 31 -14.98 -9.02 8.98
CA GLU A 31 -16.34 -8.50 9.23
C GLU A 31 -16.35 -6.99 9.44
N GLU A 32 -15.36 -6.44 10.16
CA GLU A 32 -15.26 -5.00 10.37
C GLU A 32 -14.94 -4.25 9.07
N LEU A 33 -14.13 -4.83 8.17
CA LEU A 33 -13.92 -4.28 6.83
C LEU A 33 -15.25 -4.26 6.05
N ARG A 34 -16.01 -5.37 6.05
CA ARG A 34 -17.34 -5.42 5.42
C ARG A 34 -18.27 -4.37 5.98
N ARG A 35 -18.33 -4.21 7.30
CA ARG A 35 -19.14 -3.17 7.97
C ARG A 35 -18.70 -1.76 7.55
N GLY A 36 -17.38 -1.50 7.57
CA GLY A 36 -16.80 -0.22 7.19
C GLY A 36 -17.20 0.18 5.77
N VAL A 37 -17.08 -0.74 4.81
CA VAL A 37 -17.42 -0.45 3.41
C VAL A 37 -18.93 -0.36 3.20
N THR A 38 -19.68 -1.38 3.63
CA THR A 38 -21.10 -1.52 3.25
C THR A 38 -22.07 -0.70 4.09
N GLN A 39 -21.70 -0.35 5.33
CA GLN A 39 -22.58 0.36 6.26
C GLN A 39 -22.10 1.77 6.59
N LEU A 40 -20.77 2.00 6.60
CA LEU A 40 -20.19 3.30 6.94
C LEU A 40 -19.76 4.13 5.73
N GLY A 41 -19.70 3.54 4.52
CA GLY A 41 -19.24 4.22 3.31
C GLY A 41 -17.74 4.48 3.28
N LEU A 42 -16.94 3.66 3.96
CA LEU A 42 -15.48 3.70 3.89
C LEU A 42 -14.99 3.03 2.60
N HIS A 43 -13.84 3.48 2.10
CA HIS A 43 -13.38 3.22 0.73
C HIS A 43 -12.25 2.16 0.65
N GLY A 44 -12.13 1.33 1.68
CA GLY A 44 -11.09 0.29 1.78
C GLY A 44 -10.65 0.07 3.22
N GLY A 45 -9.56 -0.68 3.39
CA GLY A 45 -8.93 -0.96 4.68
C GLY A 45 -7.58 -0.28 4.83
N VAL A 46 -7.16 -0.02 6.07
CA VAL A 46 -5.78 0.36 6.41
C VAL A 46 -5.25 -0.54 7.52
N ILE A 47 -4.03 -1.05 7.35
CA ILE A 47 -3.31 -1.86 8.32
C ILE A 47 -1.91 -1.29 8.47
N ASN A 48 -1.46 -1.11 9.72
CA ASN A 48 -0.13 -0.58 10.00
C ASN A 48 0.86 -1.73 10.22
N GLY A 49 1.61 -2.08 9.16
CA GLY A 49 2.64 -3.13 9.13
C GLY A 49 2.23 -4.43 9.83
N HIS A 50 3.17 -5.03 10.55
CA HIS A 50 2.94 -6.27 11.29
C HIS A 50 1.90 -6.13 12.42
N THR A 51 1.22 -7.22 12.74
CA THR A 51 0.42 -7.33 13.96
C THR A 51 1.13 -8.23 14.97
N GLN A 52 1.70 -7.63 16.03
CA GLN A 52 2.45 -8.36 17.07
C GLN A 52 3.58 -9.25 16.51
N GLY A 53 4.32 -8.76 15.51
CA GLY A 53 5.41 -9.46 14.84
C GLY A 53 4.99 -10.49 13.79
N ARG A 54 3.69 -10.62 13.52
CA ARG A 54 3.12 -11.51 12.49
C ARG A 54 2.74 -10.72 11.25
N TYR A 55 2.89 -11.35 10.09
CA TYR A 55 2.76 -10.69 8.79
C TYR A 55 1.56 -11.24 8.01
N LEU A 56 0.91 -10.38 7.23
CA LEU A 56 -0.27 -10.76 6.45
C LEU A 56 -0.01 -11.79 5.34
N SER A 57 1.26 -12.13 5.09
CA SER A 57 1.63 -13.28 4.25
C SER A 57 1.10 -14.60 4.79
N ASP A 58 0.87 -14.70 6.10
CA ASP A 58 0.50 -15.94 6.75
C ASP A 58 -1.00 -16.25 6.47
N PRO A 59 -1.36 -17.48 6.06
CA PRO A 59 -2.71 -17.81 5.57
C PRO A 59 -3.87 -17.50 6.52
N GLU A 60 -3.61 -17.46 7.82
CA GLU A 60 -4.63 -17.11 8.81
C GLU A 60 -5.15 -15.68 8.68
N PHE A 61 -4.38 -14.76 8.06
CA PHE A 61 -4.81 -13.39 7.81
C PHE A 61 -5.58 -13.21 6.49
N TRP A 62 -5.58 -14.24 5.63
CA TRP A 62 -6.19 -14.17 4.31
C TRP A 62 -7.71 -13.92 4.30
N PRO A 63 -8.51 -14.21 5.34
CA PRO A 63 -9.90 -13.75 5.41
C PRO A 63 -10.06 -12.23 5.23
N ILE A 64 -9.06 -11.43 5.63
CA ILE A 64 -9.07 -9.97 5.42
C ILE A 64 -8.92 -9.63 3.93
N PHE A 65 -8.03 -10.34 3.23
CA PHE A 65 -7.83 -10.18 1.79
C PHE A 65 -9.02 -10.68 0.98
N GLU A 66 -9.61 -11.80 1.38
CA GLU A 66 -10.85 -12.31 0.80
C GLU A 66 -11.97 -11.27 0.90
N ALA A 67 -12.18 -10.69 2.09
CA ALA A 67 -13.17 -9.63 2.27
C ALA A 67 -12.88 -8.39 1.40
N ALA A 68 -11.63 -7.95 1.31
CA ALA A 68 -11.25 -6.81 0.47
C ALA A 68 -11.49 -7.08 -1.03
N GLU A 69 -11.18 -8.29 -1.50
CA GLU A 69 -11.40 -8.71 -2.88
C GLU A 69 -12.90 -8.83 -3.21
N ASP A 70 -13.70 -9.39 -2.30
CA ASP A 70 -15.15 -9.53 -2.45
C ASP A 70 -15.86 -8.17 -2.50
N LEU A 71 -15.40 -7.22 -1.67
CA LEU A 71 -15.92 -5.85 -1.63
C LEU A 71 -15.41 -4.98 -2.78
N ASP A 72 -14.42 -5.45 -3.54
CA ASP A 72 -13.70 -4.69 -4.54
C ASP A 72 -13.17 -3.34 -3.98
N VAL A 73 -12.39 -3.43 -2.90
CA VAL A 73 -11.73 -2.28 -2.27
C VAL A 73 -10.25 -2.56 -1.97
N PRO A 74 -9.38 -1.54 -1.92
CA PRO A 74 -7.98 -1.74 -1.59
C PRO A 74 -7.72 -1.90 -0.08
N ILE A 75 -6.57 -2.48 0.25
CA ILE A 75 -5.95 -2.37 1.58
C ILE A 75 -4.69 -1.52 1.46
N TYR A 76 -4.61 -0.43 2.23
CA TYR A 76 -3.39 0.33 2.42
C TYR A 76 -2.56 -0.31 3.52
N ILE A 77 -1.33 -0.74 3.20
CA ILE A 77 -0.36 -1.19 4.19
C ILE A 77 0.54 0.01 4.51
N HIS A 78 0.30 0.61 5.66
CA HIS A 78 1.05 1.75 6.16
C HIS A 78 2.17 1.27 7.09
N PRO A 79 3.29 1.98 7.21
CA PRO A 79 4.33 1.57 8.15
C PRO A 79 3.92 1.60 9.61
N THR A 80 4.68 0.83 10.39
CA THR A 80 4.68 0.84 11.85
C THR A 80 6.12 0.67 12.36
N GLY A 81 6.33 0.81 13.67
CA GLY A 81 7.63 0.50 14.26
C GLY A 81 7.99 -0.97 14.06
N LEU A 82 9.28 -1.27 13.88
CA LEU A 82 9.74 -2.64 13.64
C LEU A 82 9.38 -3.60 14.79
N PRO A 83 9.21 -4.90 14.53
CA PRO A 83 8.94 -5.87 15.59
C PRO A 83 10.16 -6.01 16.50
N SER A 84 9.94 -6.47 17.73
CA SER A 84 11.01 -6.66 18.72
C SER A 84 12.14 -7.58 18.23
N THR A 85 11.86 -8.47 17.28
CA THR A 85 12.82 -9.38 16.64
C THR A 85 13.73 -8.71 15.62
N MET A 86 13.47 -7.45 15.24
CA MET A 86 14.21 -6.72 14.21
C MET A 86 14.71 -5.35 14.68
N VAL A 87 14.05 -4.73 15.66
CA VAL A 87 14.21 -3.29 15.97
C VAL A 87 15.59 -2.89 16.52
N GLN A 88 16.31 -3.79 17.19
CA GLN A 88 17.48 -3.42 17.99
C GLN A 88 18.57 -2.64 17.20
N PRO A 89 19.08 -3.11 16.04
CA PRO A 89 20.12 -2.37 15.31
C PRO A 89 19.66 -1.00 14.79
N PHE A 90 18.35 -0.83 14.60
CA PHE A 90 17.76 0.43 14.13
C PHE A 90 17.70 1.44 15.28
N GLN A 91 17.25 1.02 16.47
CA GLN A 91 17.20 1.87 17.65
C GLN A 91 18.58 2.35 18.11
N GLU A 92 19.58 1.48 18.02
CA GLU A 92 20.98 1.84 18.33
C GLU A 92 21.49 3.01 17.47
N ALA A 93 20.91 3.21 16.27
CA ALA A 93 21.28 4.25 15.32
C ALA A 93 20.21 5.35 15.13
N GLY A 94 19.07 5.29 15.83
CA GLY A 94 17.94 6.22 15.62
C GLY A 94 17.29 6.08 14.24
N LEU A 95 17.27 4.87 13.68
CA LEU A 95 16.78 4.55 12.34
C LEU A 95 15.47 3.76 12.35
N ASP A 96 14.81 3.59 13.49
CA ASP A 96 13.63 2.73 13.66
C ASP A 96 12.31 3.35 13.16
N GLY A 97 12.31 4.64 12.84
CA GLY A 97 11.16 5.37 12.29
C GLY A 97 11.19 5.60 10.78
N ALA A 98 10.54 6.68 10.34
CA ALA A 98 10.35 7.04 8.93
C ALA A 98 11.64 7.20 8.12
N ILE A 99 12.75 7.60 8.76
CA ILE A 99 14.05 7.78 8.08
C ILE A 99 14.55 6.51 7.39
N TYR A 100 14.20 5.31 7.90
CA TYR A 100 14.63 4.05 7.30
C TYR A 100 13.77 2.85 7.70
N GLY A 101 13.58 2.63 9.00
CA GLY A 101 12.95 1.45 9.58
C GLY A 101 11.57 1.14 9.02
N PHE A 102 10.75 2.18 8.82
CA PHE A 102 9.43 2.08 8.21
C PHE A 102 9.48 1.43 6.82
N GLY A 103 10.35 1.93 5.95
CA GLY A 103 10.50 1.38 4.59
C GLY A 103 11.04 -0.05 4.58
N VAL A 104 11.91 -0.41 5.53
CA VAL A 104 12.38 -1.80 5.67
C VAL A 104 11.25 -2.73 6.08
N GLU A 105 10.49 -2.36 7.10
CA GLU A 105 9.38 -3.17 7.62
C GLU A 105 8.29 -3.37 6.55
N THR A 106 7.82 -2.28 5.95
CA THR A 106 6.70 -2.31 5.02
C THR A 106 7.10 -2.90 3.66
N GLY A 107 8.33 -2.61 3.19
CA GLY A 107 8.89 -3.26 2.00
C GLY A 107 9.03 -4.77 2.17
N LEU A 108 9.50 -5.24 3.34
CA LEU A 108 9.52 -6.66 3.67
C LEU A 108 8.10 -7.24 3.70
N HIS A 109 7.15 -6.55 4.33
CA HIS A 109 5.78 -7.01 4.46
C HIS A 109 5.13 -7.21 3.09
N LEU A 110 5.17 -6.22 2.21
CA LEU A 110 4.63 -6.33 0.85
C LEU A 110 5.34 -7.43 0.04
N LEU A 111 6.67 -7.53 0.12
CA LEU A 111 7.40 -8.58 -0.57
C LEU A 111 6.99 -9.98 -0.08
N ARG A 112 6.79 -10.17 1.22
CA ARG A 112 6.28 -11.43 1.78
C ARG A 112 4.89 -11.77 1.23
N ILE A 113 3.98 -10.80 1.15
CA ILE A 113 2.64 -10.99 0.56
C ILE A 113 2.75 -11.50 -0.88
N ILE A 114 3.59 -10.85 -1.70
CA ILE A 114 3.80 -11.24 -3.10
C ILE A 114 4.34 -12.67 -3.18
N THR A 115 5.44 -12.95 -2.48
CA THR A 115 6.13 -14.26 -2.56
C THR A 115 5.37 -15.40 -1.89
N ALA A 116 4.40 -15.11 -1.02
CA ALA A 116 3.50 -16.11 -0.43
C ALA A 116 2.37 -16.54 -1.38
N GLY A 117 2.27 -15.95 -2.58
CA GLY A 117 1.23 -16.28 -3.55
C GLY A 117 -0.15 -15.71 -3.20
N VAL A 118 -0.22 -14.64 -2.40
CA VAL A 118 -1.50 -14.00 -2.03
C VAL A 118 -2.25 -13.55 -3.29
N PHE A 119 -1.57 -12.93 -4.25
CA PHE A 119 -2.19 -12.48 -5.49
C PHE A 119 -2.54 -13.62 -6.47
N ASP A 120 -1.96 -14.82 -6.29
CA ASP A 120 -2.45 -16.00 -7.01
C ASP A 120 -3.78 -16.50 -6.45
N ARG A 121 -3.95 -16.36 -5.13
CA ARG A 121 -5.20 -16.71 -4.45
C ARG A 121 -6.29 -15.67 -4.68
N PHE A 122 -5.94 -14.39 -4.63
CA PHE A 122 -6.82 -13.23 -4.75
C PHE A 122 -6.35 -12.32 -5.89
N PRO A 123 -6.57 -12.71 -7.16
CA PRO A 123 -6.03 -12.01 -8.32
C PRO A 123 -6.58 -10.59 -8.53
N ARG A 124 -7.72 -10.24 -7.94
CA ARG A 124 -8.30 -8.88 -8.00
C ARG A 124 -7.98 -8.04 -6.77
N LEU A 125 -7.30 -8.61 -5.77
CA LEU A 125 -6.88 -7.86 -4.59
C LEU A 125 -5.97 -6.70 -5.00
N ARG A 126 -6.25 -5.53 -4.41
CA ARG A 126 -5.47 -4.31 -4.58
C ARG A 126 -4.80 -3.93 -3.27
N ILE A 127 -3.48 -3.75 -3.31
CA ILE A 127 -2.70 -3.25 -2.19
C ILE A 127 -2.17 -1.86 -2.52
N VAL A 128 -2.24 -0.95 -1.56
CA VAL A 128 -1.62 0.38 -1.64
C VAL A 128 -0.51 0.47 -0.60
N VAL A 129 0.65 1.02 -0.97
CA VAL A 129 1.75 1.35 -0.04
C VAL A 129 2.24 2.78 -0.26
N GLY A 130 2.82 3.39 0.78
CA GLY A 130 3.33 4.77 0.73
C GLY A 130 4.75 4.88 0.20
N HIS A 131 5.36 6.04 0.41
CA HIS A 131 6.82 6.25 0.37
C HIS A 131 7.48 5.80 -0.94
N ALA A 132 6.84 6.14 -2.06
CA ALA A 132 7.24 5.71 -3.40
C ALA A 132 7.40 4.18 -3.53
N GLY A 133 6.63 3.42 -2.77
CA GLY A 133 6.58 1.97 -2.79
C GLY A 133 7.68 1.28 -1.98
N GLU A 134 8.16 1.89 -0.90
CA GLU A 134 9.09 1.27 0.07
C GLU A 134 10.34 0.68 -0.59
N ALA A 135 10.86 1.40 -1.58
CA ALA A 135 11.98 1.03 -2.46
C ALA A 135 11.78 -0.23 -3.34
N LEU A 136 10.67 -0.97 -3.24
CA LEU A 136 10.45 -2.16 -4.08
C LEU A 136 10.48 -1.87 -5.59
N PRO A 137 9.95 -0.74 -6.11
CA PRO A 137 10.07 -0.39 -7.53
C PRO A 137 11.54 -0.34 -8.01
N PHE A 138 12.46 0.10 -7.15
CA PHE A 138 13.88 0.14 -7.46
C PHE A 138 14.49 -1.26 -7.56
N TRP A 139 13.99 -2.20 -6.76
CA TRP A 139 14.54 -3.55 -6.65
C TRP A 139 13.98 -4.56 -7.66
N LEU A 140 12.98 -4.22 -8.46
CA LEU A 140 12.21 -5.17 -9.29
C LEU A 140 13.07 -6.16 -10.08
N PHE A 141 14.10 -5.68 -10.78
CA PHE A 141 14.99 -6.56 -11.56
C PHE A 141 15.66 -7.62 -10.69
N ARG A 142 16.20 -7.20 -9.53
CA ARG A 142 16.86 -8.10 -8.59
C ARG A 142 15.87 -9.07 -7.96
N LEU A 143 14.69 -8.58 -7.60
CA LEU A 143 13.64 -9.39 -6.97
C LEU A 143 13.20 -10.52 -7.90
N ASP A 144 12.87 -10.22 -9.16
CA ASP A 144 12.47 -11.24 -10.14
C ASP A 144 13.59 -12.28 -10.35
N HIS A 145 14.81 -11.81 -10.58
CA HIS A 145 15.96 -12.69 -10.82
C HIS A 145 16.24 -13.62 -9.64
N MET A 146 16.25 -13.08 -8.42
CA MET A 146 16.60 -13.83 -7.22
C MET A 146 15.45 -14.71 -6.73
N HIS A 147 14.19 -14.31 -6.95
CA HIS A 147 13.04 -15.15 -6.72
C HIS A 147 13.09 -16.40 -7.61
N ALA A 148 13.26 -16.22 -8.92
CA ALA A 148 13.35 -17.33 -9.87
C ALA A 148 14.54 -18.26 -9.57
N ALA A 149 15.69 -17.71 -9.18
CA ALA A 149 16.85 -18.50 -8.75
C ALA A 149 16.59 -19.31 -7.47
N THR A 150 15.91 -18.69 -6.50
CA THR A 150 15.57 -19.33 -5.21
C THR A 150 14.58 -20.46 -5.40
N VAL A 151 13.54 -20.25 -6.21
CA VAL A 151 12.53 -21.26 -6.55
C VAL A 151 13.14 -22.43 -7.31
N ARG A 152 13.94 -22.17 -8.35
CA ARG A 152 14.60 -23.23 -9.15
C ARG A 152 15.56 -24.08 -8.33
N ALA A 153 16.20 -23.48 -7.33
CA ALA A 153 17.12 -24.19 -6.44
C ALA A 153 16.41 -24.93 -5.29
N GLU A 154 15.07 -24.83 -5.20
CA GLU A 154 14.28 -25.36 -4.07
C GLU A 154 14.86 -24.96 -2.71
N ARG A 155 15.43 -23.74 -2.64
CA ARG A 155 16.29 -23.33 -1.53
C ARG A 155 15.53 -23.21 -0.20
N TYR A 156 14.25 -22.86 -0.26
CA TYR A 156 13.39 -22.70 0.91
C TYR A 156 12.03 -23.32 0.67
N GLU A 157 11.55 -24.09 1.65
CA GLU A 157 10.22 -24.69 1.58
C GLU A 157 9.11 -23.63 1.50
N SER A 158 9.33 -22.46 2.11
CA SER A 158 8.39 -21.34 2.10
C SER A 158 8.35 -20.55 0.80
N MET A 159 9.24 -20.81 -0.16
CA MET A 159 9.34 -20.07 -1.42
C MET A 159 8.91 -20.97 -2.58
N LYS A 160 7.68 -20.80 -3.04
CA LYS A 160 7.08 -21.60 -4.12
C LYS A 160 7.01 -20.81 -5.44
N PRO A 161 6.90 -21.47 -6.60
CA PRO A 161 6.60 -20.77 -7.85
C PRO A 161 5.28 -19.99 -7.73
N THR A 162 5.26 -18.77 -8.27
CA THR A 162 4.07 -17.92 -8.42
C THR A 162 3.63 -17.88 -9.89
N GLN A 163 2.37 -17.54 -10.18
CA GLN A 163 1.88 -17.48 -11.56
C GLN A 163 2.46 -16.31 -12.37
N ARG A 164 2.79 -15.21 -11.69
CA ARG A 164 3.41 -14.00 -12.25
C ARG A 164 4.74 -13.70 -11.56
N THR A 165 5.56 -12.84 -12.17
CA THR A 165 6.77 -12.32 -11.53
C THR A 165 6.43 -11.27 -10.46
N ILE A 166 7.39 -10.95 -9.60
CA ILE A 166 7.20 -9.90 -8.58
C ILE A 166 6.93 -8.56 -9.27
N SER A 167 7.65 -8.25 -10.35
CA SER A 167 7.41 -7.02 -11.11
C SER A 167 6.08 -6.99 -11.85
N GLU A 168 5.53 -8.13 -12.25
CA GLU A 168 4.18 -8.22 -12.81
C GLU A 168 3.12 -7.95 -11.73
N TYR A 169 3.18 -8.58 -10.55
CA TYR A 169 2.24 -8.25 -9.47
C TYR A 169 2.33 -6.79 -9.02
N MET A 170 3.54 -6.21 -9.00
CA MET A 170 3.72 -4.78 -8.72
C MET A 170 3.05 -3.87 -9.76
N ARG A 171 2.84 -4.34 -10.99
CA ARG A 171 2.13 -3.62 -12.07
C ARG A 171 0.65 -3.97 -12.16
N GLU A 172 0.22 -5.08 -11.59
CA GLU A 172 -1.16 -5.60 -11.71
C GLU A 172 -1.97 -5.35 -10.43
N ASN A 173 -1.40 -5.64 -9.26
CA ASN A 173 -2.10 -5.66 -7.96
C ASN A 173 -1.70 -4.52 -7.00
N VAL A 174 -0.54 -3.91 -7.20
CA VAL A 174 -0.01 -2.89 -6.29
C VAL A 174 -0.19 -1.50 -6.87
N TYR A 175 -0.55 -0.55 -6.01
CA TYR A 175 -0.50 0.88 -6.24
C TYR A 175 0.42 1.52 -5.19
N ILE A 176 1.06 2.63 -5.53
CA ILE A 176 1.94 3.35 -4.61
C ILE A 176 1.50 4.80 -4.45
N THR A 177 1.84 5.41 -3.33
CA THR A 177 1.72 6.86 -3.14
C THR A 177 3.07 7.55 -2.97
N THR A 178 3.11 8.87 -3.16
CA THR A 178 4.31 9.70 -3.02
C THR A 178 4.51 10.27 -1.61
N SER A 179 3.84 9.73 -0.58
CA SER A 179 3.96 10.21 0.81
C SER A 179 5.43 10.31 1.24
N GLY A 180 5.85 11.48 1.72
CA GLY A 180 7.24 11.80 2.08
C GLY A 180 8.30 11.64 1.00
N MET A 181 7.89 11.61 -0.28
CA MET A 181 8.75 11.44 -1.43
C MET A 181 8.45 12.48 -2.51
N ALA A 182 8.41 13.77 -2.14
CA ALA A 182 8.26 14.90 -3.05
C ALA A 182 9.53 15.15 -3.89
N TRP A 183 9.93 14.15 -4.67
CA TRP A 183 11.19 14.12 -5.40
C TRP A 183 10.99 13.59 -6.83
N GLU A 184 11.06 14.50 -7.80
CA GLU A 184 10.77 14.23 -9.21
C GLU A 184 11.48 12.98 -9.78
N PRO A 185 12.80 12.77 -9.58
CA PRO A 185 13.46 11.57 -10.10
C PRO A 185 12.83 10.27 -9.63
N ALA A 186 12.44 10.17 -8.34
CA ALA A 186 11.80 8.97 -7.81
C ALA A 186 10.38 8.79 -8.38
N ILE A 187 9.60 9.86 -8.46
CA ILE A 187 8.24 9.82 -9.00
C ILE A 187 8.26 9.37 -10.46
N ARG A 188 9.12 9.99 -11.28
CA ARG A 188 9.31 9.66 -12.70
C ARG A 188 9.79 8.22 -12.90
N PHE A 189 10.75 7.78 -12.08
CA PHE A 189 11.21 6.40 -12.08
C PHE A 189 10.07 5.41 -11.79
N CYS A 190 9.28 5.67 -10.75
CA CYS A 190 8.15 4.79 -10.40
C CYS A 190 7.09 4.76 -11.50
N GLN A 191 6.74 5.91 -12.08
CA GLN A 191 5.82 5.97 -13.21
C GLN A 191 6.34 5.19 -14.43
N GLN A 192 7.65 5.24 -14.70
CA GLN A 192 8.28 4.50 -15.79
C GLN A 192 8.23 2.99 -15.57
N VAL A 193 8.51 2.50 -14.36
CA VAL A 193 8.64 1.05 -14.11
C VAL A 193 7.32 0.36 -13.75
N LEU A 194 6.38 1.09 -13.13
CA LEU A 194 5.07 0.57 -12.71
C LEU A 194 3.94 0.94 -13.68
N GLY A 195 4.06 2.08 -14.37
CA GLY A 195 2.96 2.72 -15.09
C GLY A 195 2.43 3.94 -14.33
N ALA A 196 2.07 4.99 -15.08
CA ALA A 196 1.53 6.23 -14.50
C ALA A 196 0.18 6.02 -13.78
N ASP A 197 -0.55 4.95 -14.13
CA ASP A 197 -1.82 4.53 -13.52
C ASP A 197 -1.67 3.86 -12.14
N ARG A 198 -0.42 3.63 -11.71
CA ARG A 198 -0.07 2.97 -10.45
C ARG A 198 0.52 3.91 -9.39
N VAL A 199 0.71 5.19 -9.70
CA VAL A 199 1.31 6.18 -8.80
C VAL A 199 0.29 7.26 -8.45
N MET A 200 0.09 7.50 -7.16
CA MET A 200 -0.84 8.50 -6.61
C MET A 200 -0.10 9.52 -5.75
N TYR A 201 -0.56 10.76 -5.73
CA TYR A 201 -0.08 11.77 -4.80
C TYR A 201 -0.53 11.44 -3.37
N ALA A 202 0.36 11.64 -2.40
CA ALA A 202 0.01 11.72 -0.97
C ALA A 202 0.96 12.69 -0.26
N MET A 203 0.45 13.36 0.78
CA MET A 203 1.20 14.36 1.56
C MET A 203 1.83 13.78 2.83
N ASP A 204 1.17 12.81 3.48
CA ASP A 204 1.50 12.35 4.84
C ASP A 204 1.26 13.38 5.97
N TYR A 205 0.24 14.23 5.79
CA TYR A 205 -0.23 15.11 6.86
C TYR A 205 -0.73 14.28 8.07
N PRO A 206 -0.36 14.64 9.32
CA PRO A 206 0.35 15.86 9.71
C PRO A 206 1.86 15.68 9.92
N TYR A 207 2.43 14.50 9.66
CA TYR A 207 3.86 14.25 9.87
C TYR A 207 4.72 15.07 8.92
N GLU A 208 4.27 15.20 7.67
CA GLU A 208 4.89 16.04 6.66
C GLU A 208 3.84 17.00 6.11
N TYR A 209 3.95 18.27 6.50
CA TYR A 209 3.05 19.34 6.08
C TYR A 209 3.85 20.50 5.50
N GLU A 210 4.35 20.29 4.28
CA GLU A 210 5.22 21.24 3.60
C GLU A 210 4.58 21.71 2.28
N VAL A 211 4.24 23.00 2.21
CA VAL A 211 3.58 23.57 1.02
C VAL A 211 4.44 23.46 -0.23
N GLU A 212 5.77 23.55 -0.09
CA GLU A 212 6.70 23.45 -1.22
C GLU A 212 6.68 22.06 -1.88
N GLU A 213 6.28 21.01 -1.15
CA GLU A 213 6.15 19.68 -1.73
C GLU A 213 4.99 19.58 -2.71
N VAL A 214 3.87 20.24 -2.42
CA VAL A 214 2.75 20.37 -3.38
C VAL A 214 3.23 21.08 -4.64
N LEU A 215 3.99 22.17 -4.49
CA LEU A 215 4.53 22.94 -5.61
C LEU A 215 5.56 22.14 -6.42
N THR A 216 6.33 21.27 -5.76
CA THR A 216 7.26 20.37 -6.44
C THR A 216 6.52 19.38 -7.32
N HIS A 217 5.41 18.79 -6.85
CA HIS A 217 4.56 17.93 -7.65
C HIS A 217 3.86 18.70 -8.79
N ASP A 218 3.40 19.93 -8.55
CA ASP A 218 2.78 20.79 -9.58
C ASP A 218 3.74 21.11 -10.73
N ARG A 219 5.04 21.25 -10.43
CA ARG A 219 6.10 21.58 -11.40
C ARG A 219 6.68 20.38 -12.15
N LEU A 220 6.24 19.15 -11.85
CA LEU A 220 6.71 17.94 -12.54
C LEU A 220 6.60 18.09 -14.06
N ASP A 221 7.69 17.74 -14.76
CA ASP A 221 7.77 17.72 -16.22
C ASP A 221 7.10 16.45 -16.79
N VAL A 222 5.77 16.45 -16.70
CA VAL A 222 4.88 15.43 -17.25
C VAL A 222 3.71 16.10 -17.95
N ASP A 223 3.09 15.39 -18.91
CA ASP A 223 1.90 15.89 -19.57
C ASP A 223 0.71 16.04 -18.59
N ALA A 224 -0.29 16.81 -19.01
CA ALA A 224 -1.43 17.14 -18.16
C ALA A 224 -2.29 15.92 -17.76
N GLU A 225 -2.34 14.89 -18.61
CA GLU A 225 -3.08 13.65 -18.33
C GLU A 225 -2.37 12.85 -17.24
N THR A 226 -1.07 12.63 -17.39
CA THR A 226 -0.21 11.99 -16.37
C THR A 226 -0.26 12.73 -15.04
N LYS A 227 -0.23 14.07 -15.06
CA LYS A 227 -0.37 14.90 -13.85
C LYS A 227 -1.73 14.71 -13.18
N ARG A 228 -2.82 14.68 -13.97
CA ARG A 228 -4.17 14.44 -13.46
C ARG A 228 -4.32 13.02 -12.89
N MET A 229 -3.67 12.02 -13.49
CA MET A 229 -3.62 10.66 -12.94
C MET A 229 -2.97 10.65 -11.56
N LEU A 230 -1.79 11.29 -11.44
CA LEU A 230 -1.06 11.39 -10.18
C LEU A 230 -1.90 12.05 -9.08
N PHE A 231 -2.50 13.21 -9.36
CA PHE A 231 -3.20 14.00 -8.33
C PHE A 231 -4.64 13.57 -8.06
N GLN A 232 -5.31 12.90 -9.00
CA GLN A 232 -6.77 12.76 -8.94
C GLN A 232 -7.25 11.40 -9.45
N THR A 233 -7.19 11.13 -10.76
CA THR A 233 -8.01 10.08 -11.37
C THR A 233 -7.57 8.66 -10.99
N ASN A 234 -6.30 8.47 -10.60
CA ASN A 234 -5.88 7.20 -10.02
C ASN A 234 -6.52 6.96 -8.65
N ALA A 235 -6.51 7.96 -7.76
CA ALA A 235 -7.12 7.84 -6.43
C ALA A 235 -8.64 7.65 -6.53
N GLU A 236 -9.31 8.37 -7.43
CA GLU A 236 -10.74 8.19 -7.71
C GLU A 236 -11.06 6.75 -8.09
N ARG A 237 -10.29 6.15 -9.01
CA ARG A 237 -10.48 4.77 -9.44
C ARG A 237 -10.13 3.77 -8.34
N VAL A 238 -9.00 3.95 -7.67
CA VAL A 238 -8.47 2.97 -6.69
C VAL A 238 -9.35 2.91 -5.45
N PHE A 239 -9.81 4.06 -4.95
CA PHE A 239 -10.63 4.13 -3.75
C PHE A 239 -12.13 4.28 -4.06
N GLY A 240 -12.55 4.29 -5.32
CA GLY A 240 -13.96 4.44 -5.68
C GLY A 240 -14.55 5.78 -5.21
N LEU A 241 -13.79 6.87 -5.36
CA LEU A 241 -14.23 8.21 -4.96
C LEU A 241 -15.12 8.79 -6.06
N ASN A 242 -16.42 8.87 -5.81
CA ASN A 242 -17.38 9.42 -6.77
C ASN A 242 -17.32 10.95 -6.78
N VAL A 243 -16.66 11.54 -7.78
CA VAL A 243 -16.65 13.01 -7.98
C VAL A 243 -17.93 13.55 -8.63
N ALA A 244 -18.94 12.69 -8.89
CA ALA A 244 -20.13 13.03 -9.68
C ALA A 244 -21.46 13.01 -8.90
N ALA A 245 -21.45 13.04 -7.56
CA ALA A 245 -22.69 13.07 -6.77
C ALA A 245 -22.73 14.26 -5.80
N GLN A 246 -22.48 15.48 -6.29
CA GLN A 246 -22.74 16.73 -5.54
C GLN A 246 -22.62 17.99 -6.42
N ALA A 247 -23.30 18.02 -7.57
CA ALA A 247 -23.59 19.25 -8.31
C ALA A 247 -25.09 19.36 -8.61
#